data_AF-A0A2D6PAD1-F1
#
_entry.id   AF-A0A2D6PAD1-F1
#
_cell.length_a   1.000
_cell.length_b   1.000
_cell.length_c   1.000
_cell.angle_alpha   90.00
_cell.angle_beta   90.00
_cell.angle_gamma   90.00
#
_symmetry.space_group_name_H-M   'P 1'
#
loop_
_entity.id
_entity.type
_entity.pdbx_description
1 polymer ?
#
loop_
_entity_poly.entity_id
_entity_poly.type
_entity_poly.pdbx_seq_one_letter_code
_entity_poly.pdbx_strand_id
1 'polypeptide(L)'
;MKNTHLQHPEDSILTGDLSVLDWFGESDSIISTKMDGAPAIVWGTDPATGTFFVGTKSVFNKVKIKIAHSHREIDQHYAGNVATILHKAFDCLPRTDMVIQGDFIGYGGSSEYTPNTITYHFPEVIEESIIVCPHTFYISNNDLRDAISFPLTTELDSTEFCKFVQPDVYLQPQRDEVKYLCEYAKQMSSLCEFMTPQKATKVKKFINDCIRNDNEIDPEEIAREYEVDAYTISLWKVVDMIKDVMFKYIHEQDDIECMIGDEDCLHEGYVMDNKYGMFKIVYRDVFSRANFIMEKSW
;
A
#
# COMPACT_ATOMS: atom_id res chain seq x y z
N MET A 1 1.79 12.51 -9.12
CA MET A 1 0.38 12.26 -8.74
C MET A 1 0.34 12.10 -7.22
N LYS A 2 -0.81 12.22 -6.55
CA LYS A 2 -0.93 11.89 -5.11
C LYS A 2 -1.22 10.40 -5.02
N ASN A 3 -0.28 9.59 -4.51
CA ASN A 3 -0.46 8.14 -4.34
C ASN A 3 -1.50 7.83 -3.25
N THR A 4 -2.78 8.12 -3.51
CA THR A 4 -3.87 7.90 -2.54
C THR A 4 -4.24 6.42 -2.45
N HIS A 5 -4.15 5.70 -3.57
CA HIS A 5 -4.34 4.26 -3.67
C HIS A 5 -3.31 3.67 -4.65
N LEU A 6 -2.56 2.67 -4.20
CA LEU A 6 -1.65 1.89 -5.05
C LEU A 6 -2.43 0.79 -5.76
N GLN A 7 -2.17 0.64 -7.06
CA GLN A 7 -2.82 -0.35 -7.91
C GLN A 7 -2.10 -1.70 -7.83
N HIS A 8 -2.85 -2.78 -7.98
CA HIS A 8 -2.28 -4.12 -8.22
C HIS A 8 -1.79 -4.23 -9.67
N PRO A 9 -0.62 -4.81 -9.94
CA PRO A 9 -0.06 -4.88 -11.28
C PRO A 9 -1.00 -5.60 -12.27
N GLU A 10 -1.62 -6.71 -11.86
CA GLU A 10 -2.55 -7.45 -12.69
C GLU A 10 -3.79 -6.63 -13.08
N ASP A 11 -4.22 -5.66 -12.27
CA ASP A 11 -5.40 -4.85 -12.57
C ASP A 11 -5.17 -3.82 -13.70
N SER A 12 -3.92 -3.47 -14.03
CA SER A 12 -3.62 -2.44 -15.05
C SER A 12 -3.84 -2.94 -16.47
N ILE A 13 -3.59 -4.23 -16.71
CA ILE A 13 -3.72 -4.83 -18.05
C ILE A 13 -5.16 -4.85 -18.54
N LEU A 14 -6.16 -4.81 -17.65
CA LEU A 14 -7.58 -4.86 -18.04
C LEU A 14 -7.93 -3.73 -19.02
N THR A 15 -7.29 -2.57 -18.88
CA THR A 15 -7.46 -1.41 -19.76
C THR A 15 -6.36 -1.26 -20.81
N GLY A 16 -5.54 -2.29 -21.03
CA GLY A 16 -4.47 -2.31 -22.02
C GLY A 16 -3.16 -1.64 -21.61
N ASP A 17 -2.96 -1.37 -20.32
CA ASP A 17 -1.66 -0.90 -19.83
C ASP A 17 -0.70 -2.09 -19.64
N LEU A 18 0.02 -2.40 -20.72
CA LEU A 18 1.00 -3.48 -20.77
C LEU A 18 2.38 -3.07 -20.23
N SER A 19 2.58 -1.81 -19.83
CA SER A 19 3.86 -1.36 -19.27
C SER A 19 4.23 -2.10 -17.99
N VAL A 20 3.22 -2.65 -17.29
CA VAL A 20 3.41 -3.50 -16.12
C VAL A 20 4.23 -4.78 -16.40
N LEU A 21 4.20 -5.28 -17.64
CA LEU A 21 5.01 -6.44 -18.02
C LEU A 21 6.50 -6.09 -18.11
N ASP A 22 6.83 -4.86 -18.50
CA ASP A 22 8.19 -4.35 -18.44
C ASP A 22 8.59 -3.99 -17.00
N TRP A 23 7.63 -3.47 -16.21
CA TRP A 23 7.81 -3.12 -14.80
C TRP A 23 8.33 -4.29 -13.95
N PHE A 24 7.78 -5.50 -14.12
CA PHE A 24 8.26 -6.70 -13.41
C PHE A 24 9.73 -7.02 -13.68
N GLY A 25 10.15 -6.87 -14.94
CA GLY A 25 11.48 -7.22 -15.43
C GLY A 25 12.56 -6.14 -15.23
N GLU A 26 12.18 -4.93 -14.80
CA GLU A 26 13.11 -3.81 -14.68
C GLU A 26 14.12 -4.01 -13.54
N SER A 27 15.40 -4.06 -13.90
CA SER A 27 16.50 -4.26 -12.95
C SER A 27 16.70 -3.07 -12.02
N ASP A 28 16.45 -1.85 -12.49
CA ASP A 28 16.56 -0.63 -11.71
C ASP A 28 15.23 -0.33 -11.02
N SER A 29 14.90 -1.19 -10.04
CA SER A 29 13.67 -1.09 -9.24
C SER A 29 14.01 -0.90 -7.77
N ILE A 30 13.26 -0.02 -7.12
CA ILE A 30 13.27 0.18 -5.68
C ILE A 30 12.10 -0.61 -5.10
N ILE A 31 12.33 -1.32 -3.99
CA ILE A 31 11.30 -2.03 -3.26
C ILE A 31 11.26 -1.54 -1.80
N SER A 32 10.07 -1.49 -1.22
CA SER A 32 9.89 -1.26 0.21
C SER A 32 8.79 -2.16 0.76
N THR A 33 8.91 -2.52 2.04
CA THR A 33 7.90 -3.29 2.76
C THR A 33 6.62 -2.48 2.91
N LYS A 34 5.49 -3.11 2.63
CA LYS A 34 4.17 -2.56 2.89
C LYS A 34 3.64 -3.16 4.18
N MET A 35 3.59 -2.35 5.25
CA MET A 35 2.97 -2.74 6.52
C MET A 35 1.47 -2.45 6.51
N ASP A 36 0.71 -3.26 7.26
CA ASP A 36 -0.75 -3.22 7.40
C ASP A 36 -1.19 -2.25 8.52
N GLY A 37 -0.64 -1.03 8.54
CA GLY A 37 -0.98 -0.04 9.55
C GLY A 37 -2.32 0.66 9.28
N ALA A 38 -2.98 1.14 10.34
CA ALA A 38 -4.21 1.92 10.25
C ALA A 38 -4.39 2.88 11.45
N PRO A 39 -4.83 4.14 11.24
CA PRO A 39 -5.05 4.80 9.95
C PRO A 39 -3.74 5.34 9.35
N ALA A 40 -3.80 5.74 8.07
CA ALA A 40 -2.76 6.56 7.47
C ALA A 40 -2.74 7.97 8.09
N ILE A 41 -1.58 8.37 8.62
CA ILE A 41 -1.30 9.69 9.20
C ILE A 41 -0.38 10.47 8.26
N VAL A 42 -0.66 11.77 8.11
CA VAL A 42 0.21 12.73 7.42
C VAL A 42 0.64 13.77 8.44
N TRP A 43 1.93 14.06 8.51
CA TRP A 43 2.51 15.08 9.39
C TRP A 43 3.63 15.84 8.71
N GLY A 44 4.00 16.97 9.29
CA GLY A 44 5.07 17.82 8.77
C GLY A 44 4.76 19.29 8.93
N THR A 45 5.51 20.12 8.21
CA THR A 45 5.25 21.57 8.12
C THR A 45 4.29 21.84 6.97
N ASP A 46 3.18 22.54 7.25
CA ASP A 46 2.23 22.97 6.22
C ASP A 46 2.90 24.03 5.33
N PRO A 47 3.09 23.79 4.02
CA PRO A 47 3.73 24.74 3.12
C PRO A 47 2.99 26.09 3.03
N ALA A 48 1.69 26.13 3.33
CA ALA A 48 0.90 27.35 3.25
C ALA A 48 1.08 28.26 4.48
N THR A 49 1.32 27.69 5.66
CA THR A 49 1.33 28.42 6.94
C THR A 49 2.67 28.37 7.66
N GLY A 50 3.59 27.47 7.27
CA GLY A 50 4.85 27.23 7.97
C GLY A 50 4.66 26.62 9.36
N THR A 51 3.47 26.10 9.66
CA THR A 51 3.14 25.54 10.98
C THR A 51 3.10 24.02 10.92
N PHE A 52 3.57 23.35 11.97
CA PHE A 52 3.45 21.90 12.07
C PHE A 52 1.98 21.46 12.10
N PHE A 53 1.68 20.37 11.40
CA PHE A 53 0.34 19.79 11.38
C PHE A 53 0.37 18.27 11.50
N VAL A 54 -0.81 17.72 11.83
CA VAL A 54 -1.16 16.32 11.59
C VAL A 54 -2.50 16.22 10.88
N GLY A 55 -2.75 15.07 10.26
CA GLY A 55 -4.05 14.74 9.69
C GLY A 55 -4.05 13.37 9.05
N THR A 56 -5.14 13.02 8.37
CA THR A 56 -5.18 11.86 7.46
C THR A 56 -4.94 12.32 6.02
N LYS A 57 -5.07 11.43 5.04
CA LYS A 57 -5.06 11.78 3.60
C LYS A 57 -6.04 12.90 3.20
N SER A 58 -7.01 13.26 4.04
CA SER A 58 -7.87 14.43 3.84
C SER A 58 -7.13 15.77 3.80
N VAL A 59 -5.88 15.85 4.27
CA VAL A 59 -5.02 17.04 4.11
C VAL A 59 -4.73 17.33 2.64
N PHE A 60 -4.92 16.36 1.74
CA PHE A 60 -4.70 16.55 0.31
C PHE A 60 -5.98 16.83 -0.49
N ASN A 61 -7.14 16.87 0.18
CA ASN A 61 -8.44 17.00 -0.46
C ASN A 61 -8.62 18.39 -1.11
N LYS A 62 -9.12 18.42 -2.35
CA LYS A 62 -9.33 19.67 -3.09
C LYS A 62 -10.48 20.53 -2.55
N VAL A 63 -11.55 19.91 -2.07
CA VAL A 63 -12.81 20.58 -1.68
C VAL A 63 -12.86 20.81 -0.17
N LYS A 64 -12.74 19.74 0.62
CA LYS A 64 -12.80 19.76 2.08
C LYS A 64 -11.49 19.28 2.66
N ILE A 65 -10.51 20.18 2.66
CA ILE A 65 -9.22 19.93 3.28
C ILE A 65 -9.39 19.89 4.80
N LYS A 66 -8.67 18.99 5.48
CA LYS A 66 -8.67 18.88 6.94
C LYS A 66 -7.23 18.81 7.43
N ILE A 67 -6.66 19.95 7.78
CA ILE A 67 -5.31 20.08 8.31
C ILE A 67 -5.46 20.55 9.75
N ALA A 68 -4.81 19.87 10.70
CA ALA A 68 -4.89 20.25 12.09
C ALA A 68 -3.52 20.68 12.61
N HIS A 69 -3.39 21.96 12.95
CA HIS A 69 -2.20 22.60 13.52
C HIS A 69 -2.26 22.66 15.05
N SER A 70 -3.35 22.18 15.65
CA SER A 70 -3.56 22.14 17.10
C SER A 70 -4.58 21.07 17.46
N HIS A 71 -4.56 20.63 18.72
CA HIS A 71 -5.59 19.72 19.26
C HIS A 71 -7.02 20.20 19.02
N ARG A 72 -7.29 21.51 19.13
CA ARG A 72 -8.60 22.08 18.86
C ARG A 72 -9.04 21.86 17.40
N GLU A 73 -8.12 21.95 16.45
CA GLU A 73 -8.41 21.68 15.04
C GLU A 73 -8.57 20.18 14.77
N ILE A 74 -7.88 19.32 15.53
CA ILE A 74 -8.12 17.86 15.50
C ILE A 74 -9.58 17.58 15.88
N ASP A 75 -10.06 18.14 17.00
CA ASP A 75 -11.45 17.98 17.47
C ASP A 75 -12.50 18.55 16.50
N GLN A 76 -12.13 19.58 15.72
CA GLN A 76 -13.01 20.15 14.69
C GLN A 76 -13.13 19.29 13.45
N HIS A 77 -12.09 18.50 13.13
CA HIS A 77 -11.97 17.79 11.87
C HIS A 77 -12.20 16.28 11.98
N TYR A 78 -11.92 15.71 13.14
CA TYR A 78 -11.88 14.28 13.41
C TYR A 78 -12.64 13.95 14.69
N ALA A 79 -13.06 12.69 14.83
CA ALA A 79 -13.72 12.17 16.03
C ALA A 79 -13.29 10.71 16.26
N GLY A 80 -13.61 10.17 17.43
CA GLY A 80 -13.39 8.76 17.77
C GLY A 80 -11.92 8.36 17.81
N ASN A 81 -11.63 7.12 17.40
CA ASN A 81 -10.28 6.54 17.43
C ASN A 81 -9.28 7.36 16.61
N VAL A 82 -9.68 7.82 15.42
CA VAL A 82 -8.81 8.63 14.55
C VAL A 82 -8.41 9.95 15.22
N ALA A 83 -9.34 10.64 15.91
CA ALA A 83 -8.98 11.86 16.65
C ALA A 83 -7.97 11.54 17.76
N THR A 84 -8.22 10.49 18.54
CA THR A 84 -7.35 10.05 19.65
C THR A 84 -5.92 9.76 19.16
N ILE A 85 -5.80 9.06 18.03
CA ILE A 85 -4.52 8.77 17.38
C ILE A 85 -3.85 10.08 16.93
N LEU A 86 -4.60 10.99 16.30
CA LEU A 86 -4.05 12.26 15.82
C LEU A 86 -3.60 13.19 16.96
N HIS A 87 -4.28 13.20 18.12
CA HIS A 87 -3.77 13.95 19.28
C HIS A 87 -2.40 13.42 19.72
N LYS A 88 -2.26 12.09 19.82
CA LYS A 88 -0.99 11.46 20.17
C LYS A 88 0.08 11.68 19.10
N ALA A 89 -0.27 11.58 17.83
CA ALA A 89 0.60 11.91 16.72
C ALA A 89 1.09 13.37 16.79
N PHE A 90 0.21 14.32 17.15
CA PHE A 90 0.59 15.73 17.26
C PHE A 90 1.61 15.99 18.38
N ASP A 91 1.52 15.24 19.47
CA ASP A 91 2.42 15.33 20.62
C ASP A 91 3.75 14.61 20.40
N CYS A 92 3.71 13.42 19.79
CA CYS A 92 4.85 12.50 19.74
C CYS A 92 5.65 12.55 18.43
N LEU A 93 5.05 12.94 17.30
CA LEU A 93 5.77 12.98 16.03
C LEU A 93 6.78 14.13 15.98
N PRO A 94 8.01 13.88 15.48
CA PRO A 94 9.01 14.91 15.35
C PRO A 94 8.55 16.02 14.42
N ARG A 95 8.96 17.24 14.75
CA ARG A 95 8.81 18.40 13.85
C ARG A 95 9.80 18.24 12.70
N THR A 96 9.33 18.43 11.48
CA THR A 96 10.12 18.28 10.25
C THR A 96 9.59 19.23 9.18
N ASP A 97 10.49 19.75 8.35
CA ASP A 97 10.13 20.60 7.21
C ASP A 97 9.53 19.79 6.05
N MET A 98 9.68 18.47 6.06
CA MET A 98 9.07 17.58 5.09
C MET A 98 7.61 17.32 5.42
N VAL A 99 6.83 16.96 4.40
CA VAL A 99 5.49 16.38 4.59
C VAL A 99 5.60 14.88 4.38
N ILE A 100 5.29 14.10 5.42
CA ILE A 100 5.47 12.64 5.44
C ILE A 100 4.11 11.99 5.67
N GLN A 101 3.87 10.87 4.98
CA GLN A 101 2.79 9.95 5.27
C GLN A 101 3.38 8.62 5.76
N GLY A 102 2.74 8.09 6.79
CA GLY A 102 2.98 6.77 7.33
C GLY A 102 1.70 6.17 7.88
N ASP A 103 1.73 4.88 8.14
CA ASP A 103 0.59 4.16 8.72
C ASP A 103 0.84 3.93 10.22
N PHE A 104 -0.20 4.16 11.04
CA PHE A 104 -0.12 3.94 12.48
C PHE A 104 -0.13 2.44 12.78
N ILE A 105 0.81 1.98 13.61
CA ILE A 105 0.93 0.56 14.01
C ILE A 105 0.32 0.34 15.39
N GLY A 106 0.57 1.25 16.34
CA GLY A 106 0.07 1.08 17.70
C GLY A 106 0.62 2.08 18.70
N TYR A 107 0.10 2.00 19.93
CA TYR A 107 0.69 2.64 21.10
C TYR A 107 1.77 1.73 21.69
N GLY A 108 2.87 2.27 22.20
CA GLY A 108 3.89 1.42 22.85
C GLY A 108 3.40 0.72 24.11
N GLY A 109 4.28 -0.10 24.68
CA GLY A 109 4.06 -0.90 25.88
C GLY A 109 3.73 -2.37 25.61
N SER A 110 3.84 -2.82 24.36
CA SER A 110 3.67 -4.21 23.93
C SER A 110 4.78 -4.60 22.96
N SER A 111 4.94 -5.90 22.69
CA SER A 111 5.70 -6.41 21.54
C SER A 111 4.78 -6.92 20.44
N GLU A 112 3.46 -6.98 20.69
CA GLU A 112 2.46 -7.51 19.77
C GLU A 112 1.45 -6.43 19.38
N TYR A 113 1.18 -6.31 18.08
CA TYR A 113 0.35 -5.25 17.50
C TYR A 113 -0.48 -5.74 16.32
N THR A 114 -1.81 -5.61 16.40
CA THR A 114 -2.74 -5.88 15.29
C THR A 114 -3.41 -4.58 14.82
N PRO A 115 -2.70 -3.68 14.11
CA PRO A 115 -3.26 -2.41 13.64
C PRO A 115 -4.49 -2.58 12.75
N ASN A 116 -4.52 -3.65 11.93
CA ASN A 116 -5.63 -3.92 11.03
C ASN A 116 -5.92 -5.44 10.89
N THR A 117 -5.26 -6.13 9.98
CA THR A 117 -5.44 -7.57 9.67
C THR A 117 -4.30 -8.39 10.23
N ILE A 118 -3.06 -7.93 10.00
CA ILE A 118 -1.84 -8.63 10.42
C ILE A 118 -1.53 -8.28 11.87
N THR A 119 -1.19 -9.29 12.65
CA THR A 119 -0.57 -9.15 13.96
C THR A 119 0.94 -9.21 13.78
N TYR A 120 1.62 -8.17 14.22
CA TYR A 120 3.07 -8.03 14.22
C TYR A 120 3.62 -8.38 15.60
N HIS A 121 4.58 -9.29 15.65
CA HIS A 121 5.38 -9.58 16.84
C HIS A 121 6.78 -9.02 16.66
N PHE A 122 7.07 -7.96 17.39
CA PHE A 122 8.39 -7.35 17.46
C PHE A 122 9.30 -8.15 18.40
N PRO A 123 10.62 -8.18 18.15
CA PRO A 123 11.57 -8.93 18.98
C PRO A 123 11.67 -8.40 20.42
N GLU A 124 11.27 -7.13 20.65
CA GLU A 124 11.32 -6.47 21.94
C GLU A 124 10.03 -5.67 22.19
N VAL A 125 9.76 -5.37 23.47
CA VAL A 125 8.68 -4.45 23.84
C VAL A 125 9.06 -3.04 23.40
N ILE A 126 8.17 -2.38 22.67
CA ILE A 126 8.39 -1.03 22.17
C ILE A 126 7.98 -0.02 23.25
N GLU A 127 8.94 0.73 23.80
CA GLU A 127 8.71 1.64 24.95
C GLU A 127 8.24 3.04 24.53
N GLU A 128 8.42 3.42 23.27
CA GLU A 128 8.01 4.71 22.72
C GLU A 128 6.48 4.90 22.80
N SER A 129 6.01 6.14 22.85
CA SER A 129 4.57 6.40 23.03
C SER A 129 3.70 5.93 21.85
N ILE A 130 4.23 6.00 20.63
CA ILE A 130 3.56 5.56 19.41
C ILE A 130 4.53 4.86 18.46
N ILE A 131 3.96 4.04 17.58
CA ILE A 131 4.66 3.31 16.53
C ILE A 131 4.05 3.70 15.18
N VAL A 132 4.88 4.15 14.25
CA VAL A 132 4.46 4.60 12.92
C VAL A 132 5.36 4.00 11.86
N CYS A 133 4.79 3.53 10.75
CA CYS A 133 5.50 3.06 9.57
C CYS A 133 5.51 4.17 8.49
N PRO A 134 6.53 5.05 8.43
CA PRO A 134 6.63 6.07 7.40
C PRO A 134 6.97 5.42 6.04
N HIS A 135 6.30 5.84 4.97
CA HIS A 135 6.47 5.17 3.67
C HIS A 135 6.42 6.13 2.46
N THR A 136 6.03 7.39 2.65
CA THR A 136 5.91 8.35 1.55
C THR A 136 6.22 9.76 2.02
N PHE A 137 6.94 10.53 1.21
CA PHE A 137 7.09 11.96 1.41
C PHE A 137 6.47 12.76 0.27
N TYR A 138 6.18 14.02 0.53
CA TYR A 138 5.51 14.91 -0.40
C TYR A 138 6.31 16.19 -0.58
N ILE A 139 6.40 16.64 -1.83
CA ILE A 139 6.90 17.96 -2.18
C ILE A 139 5.71 18.80 -2.65
N SER A 140 5.57 20.00 -2.10
CA SER A 140 4.56 20.99 -2.44
C SER A 140 5.24 22.35 -2.54
N ASN A 141 4.77 23.17 -3.49
CA ASN A 141 5.34 24.51 -3.67
C ASN A 141 4.69 25.52 -2.72
N ASN A 142 3.37 25.46 -2.54
CA ASN A 142 2.64 26.45 -1.73
C ASN A 142 1.51 25.85 -0.88
N ASP A 143 0.87 24.76 -1.32
CA ASP A 143 -0.33 24.22 -0.65
C ASP A 143 -0.41 22.70 -0.84
N LEU A 144 -0.74 21.94 0.22
CA LEU A 144 -0.85 20.47 0.16
C LEU A 144 -1.78 19.95 -0.96
N ARG A 145 -2.67 20.78 -1.51
CA ARG A 145 -3.47 20.47 -2.71
C ARG A 145 -2.64 20.25 -3.98
N ASP A 146 -1.46 20.85 -4.09
CA ASP A 146 -0.53 20.70 -5.22
C ASP A 146 0.55 19.63 -5.00
N ALA A 147 0.58 19.02 -3.80
CA ALA A 147 1.61 18.08 -3.39
C ALA A 147 1.77 16.88 -4.35
N ILE A 148 3.03 16.52 -4.61
CA ILE A 148 3.47 15.36 -5.38
C ILE A 148 4.11 14.37 -4.43
N SER A 149 3.69 13.10 -4.48
CA SER A 149 4.23 12.04 -3.62
C SER A 149 5.44 11.35 -4.22
N PHE A 150 6.36 10.92 -3.36
CA PHE A 150 7.55 10.14 -3.66
C PHE A 150 7.72 9.02 -2.62
N PRO A 151 8.27 7.86 -2.99
CA PRO A 151 8.57 6.81 -2.02
C PRO A 151 9.60 7.34 -1.02
N LEU A 152 9.40 7.04 0.26
CA LEU A 152 10.40 7.35 1.27
C LEU A 152 11.50 6.29 1.20
N THR A 153 12.65 6.65 0.63
CA THR A 153 13.80 5.75 0.44
C THR A 153 14.85 5.87 1.55
N THR A 154 14.63 6.77 2.50
CA THR A 154 15.53 7.03 3.61
C THR A 154 14.87 6.60 4.91
N GLU A 155 15.64 5.95 5.78
CA GLU A 155 15.19 5.62 7.12
C GLU A 155 15.07 6.89 7.98
N LEU A 156 13.98 7.01 8.74
CA LEU A 156 13.79 8.07 9.71
C LEU A 156 14.28 7.61 11.08
N ASP A 157 15.10 8.45 11.72
CA ASP A 157 15.53 8.22 13.09
C ASP A 157 14.32 8.27 14.03
N SER A 158 14.14 7.20 14.81
CA SER A 158 13.16 7.17 15.90
C SER A 158 13.50 8.22 16.96
N THR A 159 12.47 8.66 17.70
CA THR A 159 12.61 9.63 18.79
C THR A 159 12.28 8.98 20.13
N GLU A 160 12.47 9.71 21.23
CA GLU A 160 12.05 9.25 22.56
C GLU A 160 10.54 8.96 22.67
N PHE A 161 9.72 9.51 21.77
CA PHE A 161 8.26 9.37 21.80
C PHE A 161 7.69 8.55 20.64
N CYS A 162 8.41 8.39 19.54
CA CYS A 162 7.92 7.76 18.34
C CYS A 162 8.93 6.75 17.80
N LYS A 163 8.54 5.48 17.80
CA LYS A 163 9.24 4.43 17.07
C LYS A 163 8.83 4.51 15.60
N PHE A 164 9.80 4.77 14.73
CA PHE A 164 9.63 4.53 13.30
C PHE A 164 9.99 3.09 12.97
N VAL A 165 9.14 2.44 12.18
CA VAL A 165 9.34 1.06 11.72
C VAL A 165 9.39 1.09 10.19
N GLN A 166 10.52 0.72 9.62
CA GLN A 166 10.76 0.66 8.18
C GLN A 166 11.51 -0.63 7.85
N PRO A 167 10.83 -1.79 7.79
CA PRO A 167 11.50 -3.08 7.62
C PRO A 167 12.22 -3.15 6.28
N ASP A 168 13.48 -3.59 6.31
CA ASP A 168 14.31 -3.70 5.12
C ASP A 168 13.90 -4.89 4.26
N VAL A 169 13.95 -4.70 2.94
CA VAL A 169 13.63 -5.74 1.97
C VAL A 169 14.60 -5.68 0.80
N TYR A 170 15.09 -6.86 0.42
CA TYR A 170 15.97 -7.03 -0.72
C TYR A 170 15.21 -7.63 -1.91
N LEU A 171 15.26 -6.95 -3.05
CA LEU A 171 14.79 -7.45 -4.33
C LEU A 171 15.97 -7.93 -5.16
N GLN A 172 15.99 -9.23 -5.51
CA GLN A 172 17.01 -9.79 -6.38
C GLN A 172 16.96 -9.13 -7.78
N PRO A 173 18.07 -8.55 -8.30
CA PRO A 173 18.05 -7.86 -9.60
C PRO A 173 17.85 -8.78 -10.81
N GLN A 174 18.41 -9.99 -10.78
CA GLN A 174 18.27 -10.97 -11.86
C GLN A 174 17.03 -11.84 -11.64
N ARG A 175 16.01 -11.65 -12.48
CA ARG A 175 14.69 -12.31 -12.41
C ARG A 175 14.31 -12.90 -13.77
N ASP A 176 15.13 -13.80 -14.30
CA ASP A 176 14.98 -14.30 -15.67
C ASP A 176 13.69 -15.09 -15.89
N GLU A 177 13.20 -15.83 -14.88
CA GLU A 177 11.89 -16.52 -14.92
C GLU A 177 10.76 -15.51 -15.12
N VAL A 178 10.76 -14.43 -14.32
CA VAL A 178 9.78 -13.35 -14.42
C VAL A 178 9.81 -12.71 -15.80
N LYS A 179 11.00 -12.36 -16.30
CA LYS A 179 11.16 -11.78 -17.64
C LYS A 179 10.62 -12.70 -18.74
N TYR A 180 10.91 -14.00 -18.67
CA TYR A 180 10.38 -14.98 -19.63
C TYR A 180 8.85 -15.04 -19.60
N LEU A 181 8.24 -15.06 -18.41
CA LEU A 181 6.79 -15.07 -18.26
C LEU A 181 6.16 -13.76 -18.75
N CYS A 182 6.80 -12.61 -18.53
CA CYS A 182 6.36 -11.33 -19.08
C CYS A 182 6.38 -11.32 -20.61
N GLU A 183 7.40 -11.88 -21.26
CA GLU A 183 7.43 -12.01 -22.72
C GLU A 183 6.34 -12.94 -23.25
N TYR A 184 6.04 -14.03 -22.53
CA TYR A 184 4.89 -14.88 -22.83
C TYR A 184 3.56 -14.12 -22.72
N ALA A 185 3.37 -13.35 -21.64
CA ALA A 185 2.19 -12.51 -21.44
C ALA A 185 2.02 -11.44 -22.54
N LYS A 186 3.13 -10.85 -23.03
CA LYS A 186 3.12 -9.92 -24.17
C LYS A 186 2.65 -10.58 -25.48
N GLN A 187 3.04 -11.84 -25.71
CA GLN A 187 2.54 -12.57 -26.88
C GLN A 187 1.04 -12.83 -26.76
N MET A 188 0.60 -13.26 -25.57
CA MET A 188 -0.80 -13.50 -25.28
C MET A 188 -1.66 -12.22 -25.42
N SER A 189 -1.12 -11.06 -25.06
CA SER A 189 -1.85 -9.79 -25.16
C SER A 189 -2.23 -9.40 -26.59
N SER A 190 -1.59 -9.98 -27.61
CA SER A 190 -1.96 -9.76 -29.02
C SER A 190 -3.33 -10.33 -29.41
N LEU A 191 -3.88 -11.23 -28.58
CA LEU A 191 -5.20 -11.84 -28.77
C LEU A 191 -6.30 -11.13 -27.98
N CYS A 192 -5.96 -10.14 -27.16
CA CYS A 192 -6.86 -9.53 -26.18
C CYS A 192 -7.63 -8.34 -26.76
N GLU A 193 -8.91 -8.20 -26.36
CA GLU A 193 -9.69 -6.97 -26.53
C GLU A 193 -9.89 -6.27 -25.17
N PHE A 194 -9.06 -5.27 -24.89
CA PHE A 194 -9.06 -4.57 -23.61
C PHE A 194 -10.35 -3.78 -23.35
N MET A 195 -10.76 -3.75 -22.09
CA MET A 195 -12.04 -3.14 -21.69
C MET A 195 -11.88 -1.67 -21.28
N THR A 196 -13.00 -0.93 -21.30
CA THR A 196 -13.02 0.46 -20.84
C THR A 196 -12.79 0.56 -19.32
N PRO A 197 -12.31 1.71 -18.79
CA PRO A 197 -12.14 1.90 -17.35
C PRO A 197 -13.42 1.63 -16.53
N GLN A 198 -14.59 1.93 -17.09
CA GLN A 198 -15.88 1.67 -16.46
C GLN A 198 -16.17 0.17 -16.33
N LYS A 199 -15.90 -0.61 -17.38
CA LYS A 199 -16.02 -2.08 -17.34
C LYS A 199 -14.97 -2.70 -16.43
N ALA A 200 -13.71 -2.27 -16.52
CA ALA A 200 -12.62 -2.73 -15.65
C ALA A 200 -12.94 -2.53 -14.16
N THR A 201 -13.59 -1.41 -13.80
CA THR A 201 -14.02 -1.18 -12.42
C THR A 201 -15.04 -2.21 -11.93
N LYS A 202 -15.96 -2.66 -12.79
CA LYS A 202 -16.95 -3.70 -12.45
C LYS A 202 -16.30 -5.08 -12.35
N VAL A 203 -15.48 -5.44 -13.33
CA VAL A 203 -14.75 -6.72 -13.35
C VAL A 203 -13.83 -6.85 -12.13
N LYS A 204 -13.09 -5.80 -11.76
CA LYS A 204 -12.24 -5.82 -10.55
C LYS A 204 -13.03 -6.04 -9.27
N LYS A 205 -14.26 -5.52 -9.17
CA LYS A 205 -15.13 -5.78 -8.02
C LYS A 205 -15.53 -7.25 -7.98
N PHE A 206 -15.92 -7.82 -9.12
CA PHE A 206 -16.24 -9.25 -9.21
C PHE A 206 -15.05 -10.13 -8.85
N ILE A 207 -13.86 -9.85 -9.37
CA ILE A 207 -12.62 -10.55 -9.00
C ILE A 207 -12.36 -10.48 -7.49
N ASN A 208 -12.50 -9.29 -6.89
CA ASN A 208 -12.37 -9.15 -5.44
C ASN A 208 -13.43 -9.93 -4.66
N ASP A 209 -14.64 -10.05 -5.20
CA ASP A 209 -15.69 -10.87 -4.62
C ASP A 209 -15.37 -12.37 -4.76
N CYS A 210 -14.77 -12.81 -5.87
CA CYS A 210 -14.25 -14.18 -6.00
C CYS A 210 -13.18 -14.45 -4.94
N ILE A 211 -12.18 -13.58 -4.81
CA ILE A 211 -11.10 -13.69 -3.81
C ILE A 211 -11.66 -13.70 -2.38
N ARG A 212 -12.61 -12.82 -2.07
CA ARG A 212 -13.27 -12.79 -0.74
C ARG A 212 -13.92 -14.13 -0.40
N ASN A 213 -14.60 -14.73 -1.37
CA ASN A 213 -15.40 -15.94 -1.17
C ASN A 213 -14.64 -17.24 -1.47
N ASP A 214 -13.35 -17.17 -1.83
CA ASP A 214 -12.56 -18.32 -2.27
C ASP A 214 -13.15 -19.04 -3.51
N ASN A 215 -13.75 -18.26 -4.41
CA ASN A 215 -14.31 -18.77 -5.66
C ASN A 215 -13.27 -18.71 -6.79
N GLU A 216 -13.36 -19.64 -7.73
CA GLU A 216 -12.56 -19.60 -8.95
C GLU A 216 -12.83 -18.32 -9.77
N ILE A 217 -11.76 -17.70 -10.25
CA ILE A 217 -11.84 -16.63 -11.25
C ILE A 217 -11.90 -17.31 -12.63
N ASP A 218 -13.10 -17.57 -13.13
CA ASP A 218 -13.34 -18.18 -14.44
C ASP A 218 -13.41 -17.08 -15.54
N PRO A 219 -12.46 -17.07 -16.50
CA PRO A 219 -12.47 -16.14 -17.63
C PRO A 219 -13.76 -16.17 -18.46
N GLU A 220 -14.34 -17.34 -18.70
CA GLU A 220 -15.54 -17.51 -19.55
C GLU A 220 -16.80 -17.06 -18.84
N GLU A 221 -16.88 -17.22 -17.51
CA GLU A 221 -17.97 -16.68 -16.70
C GLU A 221 -17.94 -15.15 -16.70
N ILE A 222 -16.78 -14.57 -16.40
CA ILE A 222 -16.60 -13.11 -16.34
C ILE A 222 -16.83 -12.47 -17.71
N ALA A 223 -16.32 -13.09 -18.78
CA ALA A 223 -16.52 -12.63 -20.15
C ALA A 223 -18.01 -12.55 -20.51
N ARG A 224 -18.79 -13.57 -20.15
CA ARG A 224 -20.22 -13.64 -20.40
C ARG A 224 -21.01 -12.63 -19.58
N GLU A 225 -20.73 -12.52 -18.28
CA GLU A 225 -21.45 -11.65 -17.35
C GLU A 225 -21.22 -10.16 -17.64
N TYR A 226 -20.00 -9.78 -18.00
CA TYR A 226 -19.61 -8.39 -18.21
C TYR A 226 -19.49 -7.97 -19.67
N GLU A 227 -19.77 -8.89 -20.60
CA GLU A 227 -19.59 -8.72 -22.05
C GLU A 227 -18.19 -8.19 -22.36
N VAL A 228 -17.17 -8.91 -21.88
CA VAL A 228 -15.74 -8.61 -22.10
C VAL A 228 -15.04 -9.80 -22.72
N ASP A 229 -13.84 -9.57 -23.22
CA ASP A 229 -13.04 -10.62 -23.83
C ASP A 229 -12.41 -11.57 -22.77
N ALA A 230 -12.63 -12.87 -22.95
CA ALA A 230 -12.10 -13.91 -22.07
C ALA A 230 -10.57 -14.01 -22.13
N TYR A 231 -9.93 -13.67 -23.26
CA TYR A 231 -8.46 -13.65 -23.34
C TYR A 231 -7.87 -12.56 -22.44
N THR A 232 -8.53 -11.40 -22.32
CA THR A 232 -8.14 -10.34 -21.39
C THR A 232 -8.19 -10.79 -19.93
N ILE A 233 -9.21 -11.55 -19.52
CA ILE A 233 -9.29 -12.12 -18.16
C ILE A 233 -8.26 -13.23 -17.95
N SER A 234 -8.01 -14.04 -18.98
CA SER A 234 -6.96 -15.05 -18.94
C SER A 234 -5.57 -14.39 -18.80
N LEU A 235 -5.33 -13.27 -19.49
CA LEU A 235 -4.09 -12.50 -19.37
C LEU A 235 -3.95 -11.93 -17.95
N TRP A 236 -5.04 -11.42 -17.37
CA TRP A 236 -5.06 -10.99 -15.97
C TRP A 236 -4.55 -12.09 -15.03
N LYS A 237 -5.03 -13.33 -15.18
CA LYS A 237 -4.58 -14.48 -14.37
C LYS A 237 -3.10 -14.81 -14.57
N VAL A 238 -2.59 -14.68 -15.81
CA VAL A 238 -1.16 -14.85 -16.09
C VAL A 238 -0.33 -13.78 -15.39
N VAL A 239 -0.79 -12.53 -15.36
CA VAL A 239 -0.08 -11.44 -14.69
C VAL A 239 -0.13 -11.59 -13.16
N ASP A 240 -1.25 -12.06 -12.62
CA ASP A 240 -1.38 -12.40 -11.20
C ASP A 240 -0.41 -13.52 -10.80
N MET A 241 -0.27 -14.55 -11.64
CA MET A 241 0.74 -15.60 -11.45
C MET A 241 2.18 -15.06 -11.55
N ILE A 242 2.47 -14.14 -12.48
CA ILE A 242 3.80 -13.50 -12.58
C ILE A 242 4.13 -12.76 -11.28
N LYS A 243 3.15 -12.05 -10.72
CA LYS A 243 3.29 -11.40 -9.41
C LYS A 243 3.55 -12.42 -8.30
N ASP A 244 2.91 -13.59 -8.31
CA ASP A 244 3.21 -14.64 -7.32
C ASP A 244 4.64 -15.18 -7.48
N VAL A 245 5.14 -15.30 -8.71
CA VAL A 245 6.54 -15.68 -8.97
C VAL A 245 7.53 -14.62 -8.45
N MET A 246 7.15 -13.34 -8.40
CA MET A 246 8.02 -12.29 -7.86
C MET A 246 8.43 -12.52 -6.41
N PHE A 247 7.59 -13.14 -5.59
CA PHE A 247 7.91 -13.40 -4.18
C PHE A 247 9.14 -14.30 -4.00
N LYS A 248 9.49 -15.12 -5.00
CA LYS A 248 10.75 -15.90 -4.97
C LYS A 248 12.01 -15.02 -4.96
N TYR A 249 11.87 -13.77 -5.36
CA TYR A 249 12.95 -12.80 -5.55
C TYR A 249 12.92 -11.66 -4.53
N ILE A 250 11.98 -11.70 -3.59
CA ILE A 250 11.82 -10.70 -2.54
C ILE A 250 12.21 -11.36 -1.22
N HIS A 251 13.11 -10.72 -0.48
CA HIS A 251 13.66 -11.26 0.77
C HIS A 251 13.55 -10.20 1.86
N GLU A 252 12.71 -10.46 2.85
CA GLU A 252 12.62 -9.67 4.09
C GLU A 252 13.96 -9.77 4.85
N GLN A 253 14.40 -8.66 5.42
CA GLN A 253 15.66 -8.55 6.16
C GLN A 253 15.45 -8.05 7.59
N ASP A 254 14.24 -8.24 8.12
CA ASP A 254 13.84 -7.88 9.47
C ASP A 254 13.45 -9.11 10.31
N ASP A 255 13.34 -8.90 11.62
CA ASP A 255 13.00 -9.94 12.59
C ASP A 255 11.55 -9.78 13.13
N ILE A 256 10.66 -9.10 12.39
CA ILE A 256 9.25 -8.91 12.80
C ILE A 256 8.43 -10.10 12.29
N GLU A 257 7.92 -10.91 13.21
CA GLU A 257 7.04 -12.01 12.84
C GLU A 257 5.64 -11.48 12.51
N CYS A 258 5.02 -12.03 11.45
CA CYS A 258 3.73 -11.60 10.95
C CYS A 258 2.73 -12.76 10.99
N MET A 259 1.56 -12.52 11.57
CA MET A 259 0.51 -13.52 11.74
C MET A 259 -0.85 -13.01 11.23
N ILE A 260 -1.62 -13.89 10.59
CA ILE A 260 -3.06 -13.70 10.35
C ILE A 260 -3.81 -14.75 11.16
N GLY A 261 -4.41 -14.34 12.28
CA GLY A 261 -4.91 -15.29 13.27
C GLY A 261 -3.72 -16.03 13.89
N ASP A 262 -3.73 -17.36 13.79
CA ASP A 262 -2.68 -18.25 14.32
C ASP A 262 -1.72 -18.78 13.23
N GLU A 263 -1.83 -18.28 11.99
CA GLU A 263 -1.03 -18.73 10.85
C GLU A 263 0.02 -17.68 10.47
N ASP A 264 1.26 -18.14 10.25
CA ASP A 264 2.36 -17.33 9.75
C ASP A 264 2.02 -16.71 8.39
N CYS A 265 2.37 -15.45 8.19
CA CYS A 265 2.26 -14.77 6.91
C CYS A 265 3.47 -13.86 6.66
N LEU A 266 3.49 -13.22 5.48
CA LEU A 266 4.41 -12.11 5.20
C LEU A 266 3.83 -10.81 5.78
N HIS A 267 4.55 -9.69 5.63
CA HIS A 267 3.93 -8.35 5.72
C HIS A 267 2.73 -8.23 4.76
N GLU A 268 1.97 -7.11 4.77
CA GLU A 268 0.83 -6.94 3.83
C GLU A 268 1.27 -7.17 2.38
N GLY A 269 2.50 -6.77 2.07
CA GLY A 269 3.20 -7.09 0.85
C GLY A 269 4.33 -6.11 0.65
N TYR A 270 4.55 -5.71 -0.60
CA TYR A 270 5.63 -4.79 -0.95
C TYR A 270 5.16 -3.75 -1.94
N VAL A 271 5.83 -2.60 -1.97
CA VAL A 271 5.68 -1.58 -3.00
C VAL A 271 6.94 -1.56 -3.84
N MET A 272 6.80 -1.75 -5.15
CA MET A 272 7.93 -1.65 -6.07
C MET A 272 7.72 -0.44 -7.01
N ASP A 273 8.75 0.37 -7.15
CA ASP A 273 8.78 1.59 -7.96
C ASP A 273 9.96 1.54 -8.94
N ASN A 274 9.68 1.89 -10.19
CA ASN A 274 10.69 2.08 -11.23
C ASN A 274 10.15 3.02 -12.32
N LYS A 275 10.88 3.13 -13.44
CA LYS A 275 10.53 4.04 -14.54
C LYS A 275 9.14 3.78 -15.19
N TYR A 276 8.55 2.60 -14.98
CA TYR A 276 7.20 2.26 -15.47
C TYR A 276 6.09 2.59 -14.47
N GLY A 277 6.44 2.90 -13.22
CA GLY A 277 5.51 3.32 -12.19
C GLY A 277 5.63 2.53 -10.88
N MET A 278 4.64 2.75 -10.01
CA MET A 278 4.57 2.21 -8.67
C MET A 278 3.37 1.28 -8.51
N PHE A 279 3.61 0.02 -8.16
CA PHE A 279 2.55 -0.96 -7.90
C PHE A 279 2.81 -1.72 -6.60
N LYS A 280 1.74 -2.30 -6.05
CA LYS A 280 1.84 -3.17 -4.86
C LYS A 280 1.87 -4.64 -5.25
N ILE A 281 2.79 -5.39 -4.66
CA ILE A 281 2.94 -6.84 -4.78
C ILE A 281 2.36 -7.43 -3.50
N VAL A 282 1.20 -8.07 -3.60
CA VAL A 282 0.42 -8.60 -2.47
C VAL A 282 -0.12 -9.97 -2.83
N TYR A 283 0.05 -10.95 -1.94
CA TYR A 283 -0.62 -12.24 -2.03
C TYR A 283 -2.11 -12.05 -1.75
N ARG A 284 -2.93 -12.06 -2.80
CA ARG A 284 -4.35 -11.69 -2.69
C ARG A 284 -5.16 -12.77 -1.99
N ASP A 285 -4.84 -14.04 -2.24
CA ASP A 285 -5.53 -15.18 -1.66
C ASP A 285 -5.26 -15.34 -0.15
N VAL A 286 -4.17 -14.74 0.33
CA VAL A 286 -3.81 -14.70 1.76
C VAL A 286 -4.27 -13.37 2.36
N PHE A 287 -3.51 -12.30 2.15
CA PHE A 287 -3.73 -11.02 2.83
C PHE A 287 -5.05 -10.35 2.42
N SER A 288 -5.30 -10.22 1.10
CA SER A 288 -6.48 -9.44 0.65
C SER A 288 -7.78 -10.14 1.06
N ARG A 289 -7.84 -11.47 0.92
CA ARG A 289 -8.94 -12.29 1.40
C ARG A 289 -9.14 -12.14 2.92
N ALA A 290 -8.10 -12.31 3.73
CA ALA A 290 -8.17 -12.13 5.17
C ALA A 290 -8.70 -10.74 5.54
N ASN A 291 -8.15 -9.69 4.92
CA ASN A 291 -8.57 -8.31 5.13
C ASN A 291 -10.03 -8.04 4.71
N PHE A 292 -10.59 -8.82 3.78
CA PHE A 292 -12.00 -8.72 3.39
C PHE A 292 -12.97 -9.42 4.34
N ILE A 293 -12.55 -10.50 5.01
CA ILE A 293 -13.45 -11.35 5.81
C ILE A 293 -13.32 -11.12 7.31
N MET A 294 -12.16 -10.64 7.79
CA MET A 294 -11.93 -10.40 9.20
C MET A 294 -12.64 -9.12 9.66
N GLU A 295 -13.23 -9.19 10.85
CA GLU A 295 -13.82 -8.03 11.51
C GLU A 295 -12.73 -7.02 11.85
N LYS A 296 -12.99 -5.74 11.57
CA LYS A 296 -12.06 -4.65 11.86
C LYS A 296 -12.39 -4.05 13.23
N SER A 297 -11.37 -3.87 14.05
CA SER A 297 -11.47 -3.40 15.45
C SER A 297 -11.45 -1.88 15.61
N TRP A 298 -11.38 -1.11 14.51
CA TRP A 298 -11.18 0.35 14.51
C TRP A 298 -12.39 1.19 14.05
#